data_AF-A0A921B9Y5-F1
#
_entry.id   AF-A0A921B9Y5-F1
#
_cell.length_a   1.000
_cell.length_b   1.000
_cell.length_c   1.000
_cell.angle_alpha   90.00
_cell.angle_beta   90.00
_cell.angle_gamma   90.00
#
_symmetry.space_group_name_H-M   'P 1'
#
loop_
_entity.id
_entity.type
_entity.pdbx_description
1 polymer ?
#
loop_
_entity_poly.entity_id
_entity_poly.type
_entity_poly.pdbx_seq_one_letter_code
_entity_poly.pdbx_strand_id
1 'polypeptide(L)'
;MLEENPLINLKDIHLPPAVEIWPPAPGWWIVVVVLLLIFVFCGMWISRRFEQRKPKTEALRLLKNLQNQHNNSEESLEILRDLSQLLRRVALTFCADENVASLHGSEWLEFLDRTGKTTEFTQGAGRVFGKELYQQNPEIEIDVLFPMVKKWIMDCSQQY
;
A
#
# COMPACT_ATOMS: atom_id res chain seq x y z
N MET A 1 30.55 -78.86 -51.16
CA MET A 1 29.47 -77.89 -50.92
C MET A 1 29.60 -77.49 -49.46
N LEU A 2 30.30 -76.38 -49.19
CA LEU A 2 30.46 -75.85 -47.83
C LEU A 2 29.27 -74.92 -47.59
N GLU A 3 28.45 -75.28 -46.61
CA GLU A 3 27.28 -74.52 -46.17
C GLU A 3 27.72 -73.12 -45.70
N GLU A 4 27.41 -72.10 -46.48
CA GLU A 4 27.66 -70.71 -46.11
C GLU A 4 26.71 -70.33 -44.98
N ASN A 5 27.28 -70.15 -43.78
CA ASN A 5 26.55 -69.93 -42.54
C ASN A 5 25.89 -68.53 -42.56
N PRO A 6 24.54 -68.42 -42.68
CA PRO A 6 23.85 -67.15 -42.92
C PRO A 6 23.85 -66.21 -41.69
N LEU A 7 24.45 -66.64 -40.57
CA LEU A 7 24.53 -65.91 -39.31
C LEU A 7 25.65 -64.85 -39.28
N ILE A 8 26.57 -64.87 -40.24
CA ILE A 8 27.65 -63.86 -40.37
C ILE A 8 27.11 -62.52 -40.89
N ASN A 9 25.89 -62.49 -41.43
CA ASN A 9 25.22 -61.28 -41.92
C ASN A 9 24.18 -60.73 -40.93
N LEU A 10 24.44 -60.85 -39.63
CA LEU A 10 23.70 -60.09 -38.62
C LEU A 10 24.50 -58.82 -38.31
N LYS A 11 24.12 -57.76 -39.01
CA LYS A 11 24.66 -56.42 -38.85
C LYS A 11 24.31 -55.90 -37.45
N ASP A 12 25.31 -55.53 -36.67
CA ASP A 12 25.16 -54.97 -35.33
C ASP A 12 24.07 -53.90 -35.29
N ILE A 13 23.15 -54.02 -34.33
CA ILE A 13 22.11 -53.03 -34.11
C ILE A 13 22.78 -51.81 -33.50
N HIS A 14 23.08 -50.83 -34.34
CA HIS A 14 23.50 -49.50 -33.90
C HIS A 14 22.31 -48.84 -33.16
N LEU A 15 22.38 -48.80 -31.83
CA LEU A 15 21.49 -47.95 -31.05
C LEU A 15 21.74 -46.49 -31.45
N PRO A 16 20.69 -45.68 -31.69
CA PRO A 16 20.89 -44.27 -31.98
C PRO A 16 21.63 -43.64 -30.79
N PRO A 17 22.63 -42.76 -31.03
CA PRO A 17 23.25 -42.01 -29.96
C PRO A 17 22.14 -41.31 -29.17
N ALA A 18 22.26 -41.33 -27.83
CA ALA A 18 21.30 -40.67 -26.96
C ALA A 18 21.07 -39.25 -27.49
N VAL A 19 19.80 -38.88 -27.70
CA VAL A 19 19.43 -37.52 -28.14
C VAL A 19 20.05 -36.54 -27.16
N GLU A 20 21.14 -35.90 -27.60
CA GLU A 20 21.79 -34.85 -26.84
C GLU A 20 20.78 -33.70 -26.76
N ILE A 21 20.30 -33.41 -25.55
CA ILE A 21 19.32 -32.36 -25.24
C ILE A 21 20.05 -31.00 -25.33
N TRP A 22 20.66 -30.71 -26.47
CA TRP A 22 21.59 -29.60 -26.67
C TRP A 22 21.44 -29.00 -28.08
N PRO A 23 21.41 -27.66 -28.24
CA PRO A 23 20.92 -26.65 -27.31
C PRO A 23 19.39 -26.55 -27.44
N PRO A 24 18.67 -26.08 -26.41
CA PRO A 24 17.32 -25.59 -26.63
C PRO A 24 17.39 -24.59 -27.78
N ALA A 25 16.64 -24.86 -28.85
CA ALA A 25 16.64 -24.03 -30.06
C ALA A 25 16.63 -22.53 -29.67
N PRO A 26 17.33 -21.65 -30.39
CA PRO A 26 17.56 -20.26 -29.99
C PRO A 26 16.29 -19.47 -29.62
N GLY A 27 15.11 -19.94 -30.03
CA GLY A 27 13.81 -19.41 -29.61
C GLY A 27 13.53 -19.49 -28.10
N TRP A 28 14.18 -20.37 -27.33
CA TRP A 28 14.02 -20.39 -25.87
C TRP A 28 14.58 -19.14 -25.19
N TRP A 29 15.63 -18.53 -25.75
CA TRP A 29 16.13 -17.25 -25.26
C TRP A 29 15.07 -16.15 -25.39
N ILE A 30 14.30 -16.16 -26.48
CA ILE A 30 13.18 -15.24 -26.67
C ILE A 30 12.12 -15.49 -25.58
N VAL A 31 11.79 -16.75 -25.29
CA VAL A 31 10.85 -17.10 -24.22
C VAL A 31 11.34 -16.63 -22.85
N VAL A 32 12.63 -16.83 -22.53
CA VAL A 32 13.23 -16.36 -21.28
C VAL A 32 13.19 -14.84 -21.17
N VAL A 33 13.54 -14.12 -22.23
CA VAL A 33 13.48 -12.65 -22.27
C VAL A 33 12.04 -12.16 -22.07
N VAL A 34 11.08 -12.77 -22.75
CA VAL A 34 9.65 -12.43 -22.60
C VAL A 34 9.17 -12.70 -21.17
N LEU A 35 9.52 -13.85 -20.58
CA LEU A 35 9.19 -14.16 -19.19
C LEU A 35 9.80 -13.14 -18.22
N LEU A 36 11.05 -12.75 -18.44
CA LEU A 36 11.74 -11.76 -17.60
C LEU A 36 11.02 -10.40 -17.69
N LEU A 37 10.66 -9.95 -18.90
CA LEU A 37 9.90 -8.71 -19.09
C LEU A 37 8.54 -8.77 -18.39
N ILE A 38 7.82 -9.89 -18.49
CA ILE A 38 6.54 -10.09 -17.77
C ILE A 38 6.76 -10.01 -16.26
N PHE A 39 7.79 -10.67 -15.73
CA PHE A 39 8.11 -10.63 -14.30
C PHE A 39 8.43 -9.22 -13.82
N VAL A 40 9.25 -8.47 -14.57
CA VAL A 40 9.60 -7.08 -14.25
C VAL A 40 8.35 -6.19 -14.31
N PHE A 41 7.55 -6.32 -15.37
CA PHE A 41 6.34 -5.52 -15.54
C PHE A 41 5.32 -5.82 -14.44
N CYS A 42 5.09 -7.10 -14.14
CA CYS A 42 4.18 -7.55 -13.09
C CYS A 42 4.68 -7.09 -11.71
N GLY A 43 5.99 -7.22 -11.44
CA GLY A 43 6.63 -6.72 -10.24
C GLY A 43 6.47 -5.21 -10.06
N MET A 44 6.69 -4.42 -11.12
CA MET A 44 6.46 -2.97 -11.09
C MET A 44 4.98 -2.61 -10.86
N TRP A 45 4.06 -3.32 -11.51
CA TRP A 45 2.62 -3.09 -11.37
C TRP A 45 2.12 -3.41 -9.97
N ILE A 46 2.58 -4.54 -9.41
CA ILE A 46 2.31 -4.96 -8.05
C ILE A 46 2.92 -3.96 -7.06
N SER A 47 4.20 -3.61 -7.19
CA SER A 47 4.87 -2.65 -6.30
C SER A 47 4.16 -1.31 -6.27
N ARG A 48 3.78 -0.75 -7.44
CA ARG A 48 2.97 0.49 -7.49
C ARG A 48 1.66 0.37 -6.72
N ARG A 49 0.99 -0.78 -6.79
CA ARG A 49 -0.27 -1.04 -6.11
C ARG A 49 -0.09 -1.32 -4.61
N PHE A 50 1.07 -1.81 -4.20
CA PHE A 50 1.45 -1.98 -2.78
C PHE A 50 1.96 -0.67 -2.16
N GLU A 51 2.66 0.17 -2.90
CA GLU A 51 3.08 1.52 -2.47
C GLU A 51 1.87 2.35 -2.01
N GLN A 52 0.73 2.22 -2.68
CA GLN A 52 -0.52 2.89 -2.31
C GLN A 52 -1.10 2.40 -0.97
N ARG A 53 -0.80 1.16 -0.54
CA ARG A 53 -1.38 0.54 0.66
C ARG A 53 -0.53 0.72 1.92
N LYS A 54 0.79 0.86 1.77
CA LYS A 54 1.73 1.12 2.88
C LYS A 54 1.36 2.35 3.74
N PRO A 55 1.05 3.53 3.17
CA PRO A 55 0.79 4.73 3.97
C PRO A 55 -0.46 4.62 4.85
N LYS A 56 -1.49 3.87 4.40
CA LYS A 56 -2.72 3.66 5.18
C LYS A 56 -2.43 2.84 6.44
N THR A 57 -1.72 1.73 6.28
CA THR A 57 -1.39 0.84 7.39
C THR A 57 -0.53 1.55 8.42
N GLU A 58 0.45 2.36 7.99
CA GLU A 58 1.26 3.16 8.90
C GLU A 58 0.44 4.25 9.61
N ALA A 59 -0.46 4.95 8.91
CA ALA A 59 -1.33 5.94 9.53
C ALA A 59 -2.24 5.33 10.62
N LEU A 60 -2.82 4.15 10.36
CA LEU A 60 -3.64 3.43 11.34
C LEU A 60 -2.82 2.89 12.51
N ARG A 61 -1.57 2.48 12.28
CA ARG A 61 -0.65 2.08 13.35
C ARG A 61 -0.32 3.28 14.25
N LEU A 62 0.00 4.43 13.66
CA LEU A 62 0.28 5.67 14.41
C LEU A 62 -0.95 6.08 15.24
N LEU A 63 -2.14 6.04 14.66
CA LEU A 63 -3.38 6.34 15.40
C LEU A 63 -3.57 5.43 16.61
N LYS A 64 -3.33 4.13 16.46
CA LYS A 64 -3.41 3.16 17.56
C LYS A 64 -2.38 3.43 18.65
N ASN A 65 -1.17 3.85 18.27
CA ASN A 65 -0.14 4.22 19.25
C ASN A 65 -0.56 5.45 20.05
N LEU A 66 -1.12 6.48 19.40
CA LEU A 66 -1.66 7.67 20.07
C LEU A 66 -2.80 7.31 21.03
N GLN A 67 -3.69 6.39 20.62
CA GLN A 67 -4.77 5.91 21.48
C GLN A 67 -4.23 5.20 22.73
N ASN A 68 -3.21 4.35 22.57
CA ASN A 68 -2.57 3.70 23.70
C ASN A 68 -1.86 4.71 24.61
N GLN A 69 -1.22 5.74 24.07
CA GLN A 69 -0.58 6.79 24.87
C GLN A 69 -1.61 7.56 25.69
N HIS A 70 -2.75 7.94 25.08
CA HIS A 70 -3.84 8.59 25.80
C HIS A 70 -4.35 7.74 26.97
N ASN A 71 -4.52 6.43 26.77
CA ASN A 71 -4.96 5.54 27.85
C ASN A 71 -3.95 5.42 29.01
N ASN A 72 -2.67 5.74 28.77
CA ASN A 72 -1.60 5.61 29.76
C ASN A 72 -1.15 6.97 30.33
N SER A 73 -1.61 8.11 29.79
CA SER A 73 -1.14 9.44 30.17
C SER A 73 -2.24 10.49 29.99
N GLU A 74 -2.36 11.42 30.93
CA GLU A 74 -3.39 12.48 30.94
C GLU A 74 -3.05 13.68 30.03
N GLU A 75 -2.01 13.60 29.20
CA GLU A 75 -1.52 14.68 28.32
C GLU A 75 -2.40 14.88 27.08
N SER A 76 -3.65 15.24 27.33
CA SER A 76 -4.73 15.40 26.36
C SER A 76 -4.38 16.39 25.24
N LEU A 77 -3.70 17.50 25.56
CA LEU A 77 -3.31 18.50 24.58
C LEU A 77 -2.22 18.02 23.60
N GLU A 78 -1.29 17.17 24.06
CA GLU A 78 -0.24 16.62 23.20
C GLU A 78 -0.83 15.61 22.21
N ILE A 79 -1.68 14.71 22.70
CA ILE A 79 -2.41 13.75 21.88
C ILE A 79 -3.25 14.44 20.81
N LEU A 80 -3.94 15.53 21.16
CA LEU A 80 -4.75 16.30 20.21
C LEU A 80 -3.88 16.92 19.10
N ARG A 81 -2.71 17.46 19.44
CA ARG A 81 -1.76 18.01 18.46
C ARG A 81 -1.22 16.93 17.54
N ASP A 82 -0.90 15.77 18.09
CA ASP A 82 -0.41 14.63 17.30
C ASP A 82 -1.48 14.07 16.36
N LEU A 83 -2.75 14.02 16.80
CA LEU A 83 -3.88 13.68 15.94
C LEU A 83 -4.03 14.67 14.78
N SER A 84 -3.88 15.97 15.04
CA SER A 84 -3.92 17.01 14.00
C SER A 84 -2.78 16.86 12.99
N GLN A 85 -1.56 16.60 13.47
CA GLN A 85 -0.39 16.34 12.62
C GLN A 85 -0.58 15.07 11.78
N LEU A 86 -1.16 14.02 12.37
CA LEU A 86 -1.48 12.79 11.65
C LEU A 86 -2.47 13.05 10.50
N LEU A 87 -3.57 13.77 10.76
CA LEU A 87 -4.53 14.16 9.73
C LEU A 87 -3.85 14.93 8.60
N ARG A 88 -3.01 15.92 8.93
CA ARG A 88 -2.25 16.70 7.94
C ARG A 88 -1.35 15.81 7.10
N ARG A 89 -0.60 14.91 7.73
CA ARG A 89 0.31 13.99 7.03
C ARG A 89 -0.45 13.07 6.09
N VAL A 90 -1.58 12.52 6.54
CA VAL A 90 -2.43 11.65 5.71
C VAL A 90 -3.02 12.43 4.55
N ALA A 91 -3.56 13.62 4.79
CA ALA A 91 -4.10 14.49 3.75
C ALA A 91 -3.05 14.83 2.67
N LEU A 92 -1.83 15.19 3.06
CA LEU A 92 -0.74 15.45 2.12
C LEU A 92 -0.29 14.20 1.35
N THR A 93 -0.46 13.00 1.93
CA THR A 93 -0.05 11.74 1.30
C THR A 93 -1.06 11.25 0.28
N PHE A 94 -2.35 11.37 0.56
CA PHE A 94 -3.44 10.84 -0.28
C PHE A 94 -4.14 11.90 -1.14
N CYS A 95 -4.06 13.18 -0.78
CA CYS A 95 -4.77 14.28 -1.44
C CYS A 95 -3.81 15.36 -1.97
N ALA A 96 -2.64 14.95 -2.47
CA ALA A 96 -1.56 15.84 -2.90
C ALA A 96 -1.92 16.83 -4.04
N ASP A 97 -3.01 16.59 -4.77
CA ASP A 97 -3.44 17.42 -5.91
C ASP A 97 -4.12 18.74 -5.49
N GLU A 98 -4.66 18.81 -4.28
CA GLU A 98 -5.22 20.04 -3.73
C GLU A 98 -4.13 20.76 -2.93
N ASN A 99 -4.14 22.09 -2.88
CA ASN A 99 -3.21 22.89 -2.08
C ASN A 99 -3.47 22.72 -0.56
N VAL A 100 -3.45 21.48 -0.06
CA VAL A 100 -3.74 21.10 1.32
C VAL A 100 -2.83 21.84 2.31
N ALA A 101 -1.60 22.15 1.88
CA ALA A 101 -0.63 22.89 2.69
C ALA A 101 -1.08 24.31 3.05
N SER A 102 -1.87 24.99 2.21
CA SER A 102 -2.34 26.35 2.47
C SER A 102 -3.67 26.41 3.24
N LEU A 103 -4.39 25.29 3.35
CA LEU A 103 -5.68 25.26 4.04
C LEU A 103 -5.49 25.46 5.53
N HIS A 104 -6.24 26.38 6.15
CA HIS A 104 -6.19 26.62 7.61
C HIS A 104 -7.59 26.90 8.18
N GLY A 105 -7.77 26.68 9.48
CA GLY A 105 -9.01 27.00 10.18
C GLY A 105 -10.23 26.28 9.59
N SER A 106 -11.21 27.05 9.11
CA SER A 106 -12.47 26.52 8.56
C SER A 106 -12.30 25.81 7.22
N GLU A 107 -11.42 26.30 6.34
CA GLU A 107 -11.15 25.67 5.05
C GLU A 107 -10.54 24.29 5.22
N TRP A 108 -9.73 24.11 6.27
CA TRP A 108 -9.19 22.81 6.64
C TRP A 108 -10.29 21.83 7.08
N LEU A 109 -11.25 22.28 7.89
CA LEU A 109 -12.36 21.44 8.34
C LEU A 109 -13.29 21.06 7.18
N GLU A 110 -13.58 21.99 6.29
CA GLU A 110 -14.40 21.75 5.09
C GLU A 110 -13.73 20.74 4.14
N PHE A 111 -12.41 20.84 3.97
CA PHE A 111 -11.64 19.86 3.22
C PHE A 111 -11.72 18.46 3.85
N LEU A 112 -11.62 18.35 5.18
CA LEU A 112 -11.74 17.07 5.87
C LEU A 112 -13.14 16.46 5.69
N ASP A 113 -14.18 17.27 5.81
CA ASP A 113 -15.56 16.86 5.58
C ASP A 113 -15.81 16.40 4.14
N ARG A 114 -15.31 17.15 3.15
CA ARG A 114 -15.39 16.77 1.72
C ARG A 114 -14.70 15.44 1.44
N THR A 115 -13.50 15.26 1.98
CA THR A 115 -12.66 14.08 1.72
C THR A 115 -13.16 12.85 2.48
N GLY A 116 -13.71 13.05 3.69
CA GLY A 116 -14.27 12.00 4.53
C GLY A 116 -15.76 11.75 4.33
N LYS A 117 -16.42 12.46 3.41
CA LYS A 117 -17.87 12.43 3.17
C LYS A 117 -18.67 12.52 4.48
N THR A 118 -18.24 13.41 5.35
CA THR A 118 -18.83 13.63 6.68
C THR A 118 -19.05 15.13 6.90
N THR A 119 -19.75 15.49 7.97
CA THR A 119 -19.91 16.87 8.44
C THR A 119 -19.41 17.02 9.89
N GLU A 120 -18.77 15.97 10.41
CA GLU A 120 -18.32 15.90 11.81
C GLU A 120 -17.15 16.84 12.10
N PHE A 121 -16.39 17.27 11.08
CA PHE A 121 -15.28 18.21 11.27
C PHE A 121 -15.76 19.67 11.29
N THR A 122 -16.76 20.05 10.50
CA THR A 122 -17.32 21.42 10.55
C THR A 122 -18.42 21.61 11.59
N GLN A 123 -19.24 20.59 11.86
CA GLN A 123 -20.41 20.71 12.76
C GLN A 123 -20.30 19.87 14.04
N GLY A 124 -19.35 18.94 14.13
CA GLY A 124 -19.23 18.00 15.25
C GLY A 124 -18.01 18.23 16.14
N ALA A 125 -17.58 17.15 16.80
CA ALA A 125 -16.42 17.15 17.70
C ALA A 125 -15.10 17.47 16.98
N GLY A 126 -15.03 17.29 15.65
CA GLY A 126 -13.84 17.54 14.85
C GLY A 126 -13.47 19.01 14.66
N ARG A 127 -14.34 19.94 15.08
CA ARG A 127 -14.07 21.39 15.03
C ARG A 127 -12.81 21.79 15.80
N VAL A 128 -12.47 21.00 16.80
CA VAL A 128 -11.24 21.11 17.59
C VAL A 128 -9.98 21.15 16.72
N PHE A 129 -9.96 20.50 15.55
CA PHE A 129 -8.81 20.48 14.65
C PHE A 129 -8.62 21.79 13.85
N GLY A 130 -9.56 22.73 13.97
CA GLY A 130 -9.52 24.04 13.31
C GLY A 130 -8.73 25.08 14.12
N LYS A 131 -9.38 26.21 14.41
CA LYS A 131 -8.79 27.29 15.23
C LYS A 131 -8.74 26.94 16.72
N GLU A 132 -9.60 26.01 17.13
CA GLU A 132 -9.80 25.57 18.50
C GLU A 132 -8.61 24.73 19.02
N LEU A 133 -7.79 24.15 18.13
CA LEU A 133 -6.58 23.38 18.46
C LEU A 133 -5.58 24.14 19.33
N TYR A 134 -5.55 25.47 19.16
CA TYR A 134 -4.63 26.36 19.87
C TYR A 134 -5.29 27.05 21.06
N GLN A 135 -6.56 26.78 21.34
CA GLN A 135 -7.25 27.27 22.52
C GLN A 135 -6.99 26.33 23.70
N GLN A 136 -6.60 26.90 24.83
CA GLN A 136 -6.10 26.19 26.02
C GLN A 136 -7.17 25.45 26.85
N ASN A 137 -8.36 25.15 26.29
CA ASN A 137 -9.51 24.70 27.08
C ASN A 137 -10.02 23.29 26.66
N PRO A 138 -9.62 22.21 27.36
CA PRO A 138 -10.04 20.86 27.05
C PRO A 138 -11.24 20.45 27.89
N GLU A 139 -12.43 20.91 27.52
CA GLU A 139 -13.68 20.20 27.87
C GLU A 139 -14.02 19.16 26.77
N ILE A 140 -12.99 18.71 26.04
CA ILE A 140 -13.11 17.94 24.81
C ILE A 140 -12.78 16.49 25.11
N GLU A 141 -13.75 15.62 24.86
CA GLU A 141 -13.61 14.17 24.98
C GLU A 141 -12.80 13.63 23.80
N ILE A 142 -11.48 13.52 23.98
CA ILE A 142 -10.54 13.08 22.93
C ILE A 142 -10.86 11.65 22.46
N ASP A 143 -11.43 10.83 23.33
CA ASP A 143 -11.87 9.47 23.00
C ASP A 143 -12.83 9.42 21.80
N VAL A 144 -13.67 10.44 21.61
CA VAL A 144 -14.62 10.55 20.49
C VAL A 144 -13.88 10.86 19.18
N LEU A 145 -12.71 11.50 19.24
CA LEU A 145 -11.93 11.90 18.06
C LEU A 145 -11.23 10.70 17.40
N PHE A 146 -10.77 9.72 18.18
CA PHE A 146 -10.09 8.53 17.64
C PHE A 146 -10.91 7.75 16.60
N PRO A 147 -12.16 7.31 16.87
CA PRO A 147 -12.96 6.61 15.89
C PRO A 147 -13.29 7.49 14.68
N MET A 148 -13.47 8.79 14.88
CA MET A 148 -13.74 9.77 13.82
C MET A 148 -12.54 9.90 12.86
N VAL A 149 -11.33 10.11 13.40
CA VAL A 149 -10.08 10.17 12.62
C VAL A 149 -9.81 8.85 11.93
N LYS A 150 -10.04 7.71 12.60
CA LYS A 150 -9.90 6.39 11.99
C LYS A 150 -10.80 6.23 10.77
N LYS A 151 -12.08 6.60 10.91
CA LYS A 151 -13.07 6.54 9.82
C LYS A 151 -12.62 7.41 8.65
N TRP A 152 -12.23 8.64 8.91
CA TRP A 152 -11.74 9.57 7.90
C TRP A 152 -10.51 9.01 7.14
N ILE A 153 -9.50 8.45 7.84
CA ILE A 153 -8.33 7.84 7.20
C ILE A 153 -8.74 6.69 6.27
N MET A 154 -9.73 5.88 6.67
CA MET A 154 -10.24 4.79 5.84
C MET A 154 -10.91 5.30 4.57
N ASP A 155 -11.79 6.30 4.69
CA ASP A 155 -12.56 6.85 3.57
C ASP A 155 -11.67 7.63 2.59
N CYS A 156 -10.78 8.48 3.12
CA CYS A 156 -9.81 9.24 2.33
C CYS A 156 -8.91 8.31 1.49
N SER A 157 -8.44 7.21 2.09
CA SER A 157 -7.60 6.22 1.38
C SER A 157 -8.34 5.41 0.31
N GLN A 158 -9.67 5.41 0.30
CA GLN A 158 -10.47 4.66 -0.68
C GLN A 158 -10.72 5.48 -1.95
N GLN A 159 -10.49 6.80 -1.89
CA GLN A 159 -10.77 7.74 -2.97
C GLN A 159 -9.61 7.85 -3.99
N TYR A 160 -8.46 7.20 -3.74
CA TYR A 160 -7.26 7.15 -4.58
C TYR A 160 -6.79 5.70 -4.80
#